data_AF-W1I8P6-F1
#
_entry.id   AF-W1I8P6-F1
#
_cell.length_a   1.000
_cell.length_b   1.000
_cell.length_c   1.000
_cell.angle_alpha   90.00
_cell.angle_beta   90.00
_cell.angle_gamma   90.00
#
_symmetry.space_group_name_H-M   'P 1'
#
loop_
_entity.id
_entity.type
_entity.pdbx_description
1 polymer ?
#
loop_
_entity_poly.entity_id
_entity_poly.type
_entity_poly.pdbx_seq_one_letter_code
_entity_poly.pdbx_strand_id
1 'polypeptide(L)'
;LKYCSLTAAALGLAPEFAGKIAHAMETKPRIPVLWLHGLECTCCSESFIRSAHPLAKDVVLSMISLDYDDTIMAAAGHQAEAIIEETIEKYDGNFILAVEGNAGLNQEGMNCIIAGKP
;
A
#
# COMPACT_ATOMS: atom_id res chain seq x y z
N LEU A 1 21.22 9.43 -10.49
CA LEU A 1 21.15 10.29 -11.71
C LEU A 1 20.87 9.51 -13.00
N LYS A 2 21.71 8.56 -13.47
CA LYS A 2 21.45 7.82 -14.73
C LYS A 2 20.05 7.17 -14.77
N TYR A 3 19.64 6.49 -13.69
CA TYR A 3 18.29 5.93 -13.55
C TYR A 3 17.21 7.02 -13.65
N CYS A 4 17.33 8.10 -12.87
CA CYS A 4 16.39 9.23 -12.88
C CYS A 4 16.27 9.91 -14.26
N SER A 5 17.37 9.98 -15.03
CA SER A 5 17.37 10.48 -16.41
C SER A 5 16.64 9.54 -17.37
N LEU A 6 16.84 8.22 -17.22
CA LEU A 6 16.07 7.21 -17.96
C LEU A 6 14.58 7.27 -17.62
N THR A 7 14.23 7.41 -16.34
CA THR A 7 12.85 7.58 -15.88
C THR A 7 12.23 8.87 -16.42
N ALA A 8 12.95 10.00 -16.40
CA ALA A 8 12.49 11.25 -16.99
C ALA A 8 12.16 11.07 -18.47
N ALA A 9 13.06 10.43 -19.23
CA ALA A 9 12.84 10.15 -20.65
C ALA A 9 11.65 9.20 -20.89
N ALA A 10 11.52 8.13 -20.10
CA ALA A 10 10.41 7.18 -20.20
C ALA A 10 9.05 7.82 -19.91
N LEU A 11 9.01 8.81 -19.00
CA LEU A 11 7.83 9.60 -18.66
C LEU A 11 7.61 10.80 -19.60
N GLY A 12 8.43 10.98 -20.64
CA GLY A 12 8.31 12.11 -21.59
C GLY A 12 8.67 13.47 -20.98
N LEU A 13 9.42 13.50 -19.88
CA LEU A 13 9.83 14.71 -19.17
C LEU A 13 11.16 15.24 -19.72
N ALA A 14 11.33 16.56 -19.66
CA ALA A 14 12.59 17.21 -20.06
C ALA A 14 13.77 16.77 -19.17
N PRO A 15 15.03 16.76 -19.68
CA PRO A 15 16.21 16.30 -18.94
C PRO A 15 16.44 16.98 -17.58
N GLU A 16 15.98 18.23 -17.44
CA GLU A 16 16.03 19.03 -16.21
C GLU A 16 15.24 18.40 -15.05
N PHE A 17 14.24 17.56 -15.35
CA PHE A 17 13.49 16.81 -14.33
C PHE A 17 14.28 15.66 -13.72
N ALA A 18 15.40 15.23 -14.30
CA ALA A 18 16.23 14.16 -13.73
C ALA A 18 16.72 14.50 -12.31
N GLY A 19 17.07 15.78 -12.06
CA GLY A 19 17.45 16.26 -10.73
C GLY A 19 16.27 16.30 -9.76
N LYS A 20 15.08 16.72 -10.22
CA LYS A 20 13.85 16.70 -9.41
C LYS A 20 13.42 15.28 -9.04
N ILE A 21 13.54 14.33 -9.97
CA ILE A 21 13.26 12.91 -9.72
C ILE A 21 14.26 12.35 -8.71
N ALA A 22 15.56 12.63 -8.87
CA ALA A 22 16.57 12.18 -7.91
C ALA A 22 16.29 12.73 -6.50
N HIS A 23 16.03 14.03 -6.39
CA HIS A 23 15.68 14.64 -5.11
C HIS A 23 14.41 14.04 -4.51
N ALA A 24 13.36 13.86 -5.31
CA ALA A 24 12.13 13.23 -4.84
C ALA A 24 12.33 11.78 -4.38
N MET A 25 13.21 11.02 -5.05
CA MET A 25 13.55 9.66 -4.61
C MET A 25 14.30 9.64 -3.26
N GLU A 26 15.02 10.71 -2.93
CA GLU A 26 15.76 10.82 -1.67
C GLU A 26 14.92 11.39 -0.53
N THR A 27 14.01 12.32 -0.82
CA THR A 27 13.32 13.11 0.20
C THR A 27 11.84 12.82 0.35
N LYS A 28 11.19 12.24 -0.68
CA LYS A 28 9.75 12.02 -0.62
C LYS A 28 9.46 10.80 0.28
N PRO A 29 8.62 10.96 1.32
CA PRO A 29 8.23 9.82 2.13
C PRO A 29 7.50 8.78 1.28
N ARG A 30 7.68 7.51 1.64
CA ARG A 30 7.00 6.39 0.99
C ARG A 30 5.49 6.56 1.17
N ILE A 31 4.74 6.27 0.11
CA ILE A 31 3.28 6.43 0.14
C ILE A 31 2.70 5.35 1.07
N PRO A 32 1.88 5.73 2.07
CA PRO A 32 1.14 4.81 2.91
C PRO A 32 0.15 3.98 2.10
N VAL A 33 0.07 2.69 2.41
CA VAL A 33 -0.88 1.75 1.82
C VAL A 33 -1.62 1.06 2.94
N LEU A 34 -2.95 1.14 2.87
CA LEU A 34 -3.87 0.32 3.65
C LEU A 34 -4.38 -0.80 2.76
N TRP A 35 -4.11 -2.05 3.13
CA TRP A 35 -4.58 -3.24 2.43
C TRP A 35 -5.67 -3.92 3.25
N LEU A 36 -6.93 -3.75 2.82
CA LEU A 36 -8.09 -4.31 3.52
C LEU A 36 -8.53 -5.63 2.89
N HIS A 37 -8.91 -6.58 3.73
CA HIS A 37 -9.36 -7.90 3.34
C HIS A 37 -10.87 -8.02 3.54
N GLY A 38 -11.60 -8.39 2.48
CA GLY A 38 -13.04 -8.67 2.52
C GLY A 38 -13.33 -10.16 2.41
N LEU A 39 -14.32 -10.54 1.60
CA LEU A 39 -14.59 -11.94 1.24
C LEU A 39 -13.54 -12.42 0.23
N GLU A 40 -12.52 -13.10 0.72
CA GLU A 40 -11.25 -13.22 0.03
C GLU A 40 -10.57 -14.60 0.25
N CYS A 41 -9.54 -14.96 -0.52
CA CYS A 41 -8.85 -16.28 -0.48
C CYS A 41 -7.36 -16.27 -0.08
N THR A 42 -6.86 -15.11 0.29
CA THR A 42 -5.50 -14.68 0.61
C THR A 42 -4.51 -14.87 -0.55
N CYS A 43 -5.07 -15.11 -1.72
CA CYS A 43 -4.40 -15.49 -2.95
C CYS A 43 -3.77 -14.28 -3.66
N CYS A 44 -4.32 -13.07 -3.52
CA CYS A 44 -3.66 -11.85 -4.01
C CYS A 44 -2.47 -11.48 -3.12
N SER A 45 -2.61 -11.65 -1.80
CA SER A 45 -1.50 -11.52 -0.85
C SER A 45 -0.39 -12.55 -1.09
N GLU A 46 -0.73 -13.82 -1.33
CA GLU A 46 0.24 -14.85 -1.70
C GLU A 46 0.97 -14.50 -3.01
N SER A 47 0.24 -13.99 -4.00
CA SER A 47 0.82 -13.49 -5.25
C SER A 47 1.80 -12.34 -5.00
N PHE A 48 1.46 -11.39 -4.13
CA PHE A 48 2.33 -10.28 -3.74
C PHE A 48 3.63 -10.77 -3.08
N ILE A 49 3.53 -11.67 -2.11
CA ILE A 49 4.68 -12.25 -1.41
C ILE A 49 5.62 -12.99 -2.39
N ARG A 50 5.07 -13.58 -3.45
CA ARG A 50 5.81 -14.30 -4.50
C ARG A 50 6.31 -13.40 -5.65
N SER A 51 6.10 -12.08 -5.57
CA SER A 51 6.59 -11.15 -6.60
C SER A 51 8.11 -11.20 -6.74
N ALA A 52 8.61 -11.22 -7.98
CA ALA A 52 10.04 -11.28 -8.29
C ALA A 52 10.64 -9.92 -8.69
N HIS A 53 9.85 -9.04 -9.32
CA HIS A 53 10.33 -7.77 -9.86
C HIS A 53 9.25 -6.68 -9.73
N PRO A 54 9.18 -5.95 -8.60
CA PRO A 54 10.08 -6.00 -7.43
C PRO A 54 9.80 -7.18 -6.47
N LEU A 55 10.75 -7.52 -5.59
CA LEU A 55 10.52 -8.45 -4.48
C LEU A 55 9.61 -7.80 -3.42
N ALA A 56 8.78 -8.59 -2.74
CA ALA A 56 7.90 -8.10 -1.67
C ALA A 56 8.66 -7.32 -0.58
N LYS A 57 9.84 -7.83 -0.15
CA LYS A 57 10.71 -7.12 0.80
C LYS A 57 11.15 -5.74 0.30
N ASP A 58 11.41 -5.59 -1.00
CA ASP A 58 11.88 -4.33 -1.56
C ASP A 58 10.72 -3.34 -1.67
N VAL A 59 9.52 -3.85 -1.98
CA VAL A 59 8.28 -3.06 -1.94
C VAL A 59 8.04 -2.50 -0.55
N VAL A 60 7.99 -3.36 0.47
CA VAL A 60 7.68 -2.98 1.86
C VAL A 60 8.78 -2.12 2.49
N LEU A 61 10.05 -2.37 2.19
CA LEU A 61 11.17 -1.64 2.82
C LEU A 61 11.57 -0.36 2.09
N SER A 62 11.35 -0.29 0.77
CA SER A 62 11.97 0.75 -0.07
C SER A 62 11.02 1.49 -1.00
N MET A 63 9.82 0.98 -1.29
CA MET A 63 8.92 1.60 -2.27
C MET A 63 7.67 2.23 -1.64
N ILE A 64 6.99 1.48 -0.78
CA ILE A 64 5.77 1.92 -0.09
C ILE A 64 5.94 1.80 1.42
N SER A 65 5.04 2.43 2.16
CA SER A 65 4.82 2.14 3.57
C SER A 65 3.56 1.29 3.64
N LEU A 66 3.71 -0.03 3.76
CA LEU A 66 2.56 -0.92 3.94
C LEU A 66 2.17 -0.85 5.42
N ASP A 67 1.30 0.09 5.75
CA ASP A 67 0.98 0.45 7.13
C ASP A 67 -0.04 -0.54 7.72
N TYR A 68 -0.96 -1.05 6.90
CA TYR A 68 -1.92 -2.08 7.32
C TYR A 68 -2.01 -3.19 6.27
N ASP A 69 -1.87 -4.44 6.73
CA ASP A 69 -2.09 -5.70 6.01
C ASP A 69 -2.17 -6.78 7.10
N ASP A 70 -3.37 -7.28 7.39
CA ASP A 70 -3.60 -8.20 8.51
C ASP A 70 -2.97 -9.59 8.31
N THR A 71 -2.48 -9.90 7.11
CA THR A 71 -1.78 -11.15 6.80
C THR A 71 -0.31 -11.11 7.24
N ILE A 72 0.37 -9.98 7.07
CA ILE A 72 1.83 -9.87 7.34
C ILE A 72 2.23 -8.80 8.36
N MET A 73 1.29 -8.02 8.90
CA MET A 73 1.58 -7.04 9.95
C MET A 73 1.89 -7.69 11.30
N ALA A 74 2.65 -6.97 12.14
CA ALA A 74 3.01 -7.43 13.48
C ALA A 74 1.94 -7.12 14.54
N ALA A 75 1.17 -6.05 14.36
CA ALA A 75 0.12 -5.64 15.30
C ALA A 75 -1.16 -6.47 15.09
N ALA A 76 -1.98 -6.61 16.12
CA ALA A 76 -3.23 -7.36 16.08
C ALA A 76 -4.27 -6.73 17.01
N GLY A 77 -5.55 -7.07 16.82
CA GLY A 77 -6.64 -6.57 17.66
C GLY A 77 -6.71 -5.04 17.65
N HIS A 78 -6.86 -4.42 18.83
CA HIS A 78 -7.02 -2.97 18.94
C HIS A 78 -5.86 -2.16 18.36
N GLN A 79 -4.64 -2.68 18.44
CA GLN A 79 -3.46 -2.04 17.87
C GLN A 79 -3.49 -2.03 16.35
N ALA A 80 -4.06 -3.07 15.72
CA ALA A 80 -4.23 -3.11 14.27
C ALA A 80 -5.30 -2.11 13.81
N GLU A 81 -6.43 -2.07 14.51
CA GLU A 81 -7.52 -1.12 14.20
C GLU A 81 -7.08 0.34 14.33
N ALA A 82 -6.28 0.66 15.36
CA ALA A 82 -5.76 2.01 15.56
C ALA A 82 -4.89 2.49 14.38
N ILE A 83 -4.16 1.58 13.72
CA ILE A 83 -3.31 1.95 12.57
C ILE A 83 -4.15 2.42 11.39
N ILE A 84 -5.32 1.83 11.15
CA ILE A 84 -6.23 2.29 10.07
C ILE A 84 -6.65 3.73 10.35
N GLU A 85 -7.16 4.01 11.55
CA GLU A 85 -7.62 5.34 11.94
C GLU A 85 -6.48 6.37 11.88
N GLU A 86 -5.33 6.05 12.48
CA GLU A 86 -4.14 6.92 12.48
C GLU A 86 -3.63 7.21 11.06
N THR A 87 -3.65 6.22 10.17
CA THR A 87 -3.17 6.39 8.78
C THR A 87 -4.12 7.28 7.99
N ILE A 88 -5.44 7.08 8.12
CA ILE A 88 -6.44 7.92 7.46
C ILE A 88 -6.32 9.37 7.95
N GLU A 89 -6.21 9.59 9.26
CA GLU A 89 -6.09 10.95 9.83
C GLU A 89 -4.79 11.63 9.42
N LYS A 90 -3.66 10.93 9.51
CA LYS A 90 -2.33 11.50 9.26
C LYS A 90 -2.07 11.77 7.78
N TYR A 91 -2.66 10.96 6.90
CA TYR A 91 -2.40 11.01 5.46
C TYR A 91 -3.66 11.25 4.64
N ASP A 92 -4.63 12.02 5.17
CA ASP A 92 -5.87 12.35 4.46
C ASP A 92 -5.60 12.82 3.01
N GLY A 93 -6.31 12.20 2.07
CA GLY A 93 -6.13 12.38 0.62
C GLY A 93 -4.77 11.91 0.05
N ASN A 94 -3.89 11.32 0.84
CA ASN A 94 -2.49 11.00 0.51
C ASN A 94 -2.05 9.58 0.94
N PHE A 95 -2.98 8.61 0.91
CA PHE A 95 -2.69 7.17 1.03
C PHE A 95 -3.33 6.39 -0.11
N ILE A 96 -2.89 5.16 -0.31
CA ILE A 96 -3.51 4.22 -1.26
C ILE A 96 -4.32 3.20 -0.45
N LEU A 97 -5.57 3.01 -0.85
CA LEU A 97 -6.39 1.90 -0.37
C LEU A 97 -6.34 0.76 -1.39
N ALA A 98 -5.80 -0.38 -0.97
CA ALA A 98 -5.91 -1.65 -1.67
C ALA A 98 -6.99 -2.49 -0.98
N VAL A 99 -7.81 -3.20 -1.76
CA VAL A 99 -8.87 -4.08 -1.24
C VAL A 99 -8.73 -5.43 -1.91
N GLU A 100 -8.61 -6.47 -1.09
CA GLU A 100 -8.62 -7.87 -1.52
C GLU A 100 -9.98 -8.51 -1.21
N GLY A 101 -10.60 -9.12 -2.21
CA GLY A 101 -11.91 -9.76 -2.08
C GLY A 101 -13.12 -8.83 -2.24
N ASN A 102 -14.30 -9.41 -2.01
CA ASN A 102 -15.58 -8.73 -2.21
C ASN A 102 -16.11 -8.14 -0.90
N ALA A 103 -16.72 -6.96 -0.94
CA ALA A 103 -17.33 -6.28 0.20
C ALA A 103 -18.60 -6.96 0.76
N GLY A 104 -19.20 -7.93 0.06
CA GLY A 104 -20.26 -8.77 0.65
C GLY A 104 -21.56 -8.05 1.02
N LEU A 105 -22.07 -7.15 0.16
CA LEU A 105 -23.18 -6.22 0.44
C LEU A 105 -24.55 -6.86 0.83
N ASN A 106 -24.72 -8.17 0.67
CA ASN A 106 -25.97 -8.84 1.02
C ASN A 106 -26.14 -8.93 2.54
N GLN A 107 -27.38 -9.03 3.03
CA GLN A 107 -27.71 -9.07 4.46
C GLN A 107 -27.03 -7.93 5.24
N GLU A 108 -27.00 -6.72 4.67
CA GLU A 108 -26.40 -5.53 5.29
C GLU A 108 -24.90 -5.69 5.63
N GLY A 109 -24.17 -6.46 4.82
CA GLY A 109 -22.72 -6.65 4.99
C GLY A 109 -22.33 -7.75 5.99
N MET A 110 -23.30 -8.39 6.65
CA MET A 110 -23.07 -9.34 7.75
C MET A 110 -22.32 -10.64 7.39
N ASN A 111 -21.86 -10.78 6.14
CA ASN A 111 -21.13 -11.94 5.65
C ASN A 111 -19.61 -11.85 5.89
N CYS A 112 -19.09 -10.67 6.18
CA CYS A 112 -17.70 -10.43 6.55
C CYS A 112 -17.72 -9.44 7.71
N ILE A 113 -17.12 -9.78 8.86
CA ILE A 113 -17.14 -8.91 10.03
C ILE A 113 -15.72 -8.82 10.60
N ILE A 114 -15.18 -7.61 10.60
CA ILE A 114 -13.85 -7.29 11.15
C ILE A 114 -14.05 -6.33 12.32
N ALA A 115 -13.43 -6.65 13.46
CA ALA A 115 -13.57 -5.89 14.70
C ALA A 115 -15.02 -5.55 15.11
N GLY A 116 -15.97 -6.43 14.78
CA GLY A 116 -17.39 -6.26 15.09
C GLY A 116 -18.16 -5.33 14.14
N LYS A 117 -17.57 -4.97 12.99
CA LYS A 117 -18.20 -4.15 11.94
C LYS A 117 -18.23 -4.91 10.61
N PRO A 118 -19.28 -4.75 9.78
CA PRO A 118 -19.30 -5.21 8.40
C PRO A 118 -18.23 -4.57 7.51
#